data_AF-A0A0A3ADE7-F1
#
_entry.id   AF-A0A0A3ADE7-F1
#
_cell.length_a   1.000
_cell.length_b   1.000
_cell.length_c   1.000
_cell.angle_alpha   90.00
_cell.angle_beta   90.00
_cell.angle_gamma   90.00
#
_symmetry.space_group_name_H-M   'P 1'
#
loop_
_entity.id
_entity.type
_entity.pdbx_description
1 polymer ?
#
loop_
_entity_poly.entity_id
_entity_poly.type
_entity_poly.pdbx_seq_one_letter_code
_entity_poly.pdbx_strand_id
1 'polypeptide(L)'
;MILAQHNLKGSAIINVLVTLMFLSLLLLSTQHWIKRQQQQTVILWQATQALQIAENQWNLRVIGENCEKNVQQNGIVFNIQCSGNQVVVHYPLGKIVL
;
A
#
# COMPACT_ATOMS: atom_id res chain seq x y z
N MET A 1 -55.15 19.70 7.14
CA MET A 1 -54.27 18.51 7.12
C MET A 1 -53.22 18.50 5.99
N ILE A 2 -53.27 19.41 5.01
CA ILE A 2 -52.33 19.45 3.87
C ILE A 2 -50.99 20.15 4.23
N LEU A 3 -50.98 21.09 5.17
CA LEU A 3 -49.76 21.80 5.61
C LEU A 3 -48.76 20.90 6.38
N ALA A 4 -49.24 19.85 7.04
CA ALA A 4 -48.37 18.92 7.78
C ALA A 4 -47.53 18.02 6.86
N GLN A 5 -48.09 17.58 5.72
CA GLN A 5 -47.38 16.74 4.76
C GLN A 5 -46.24 17.47 4.05
N HIS A 6 -46.35 18.79 3.84
CA HIS A 6 -45.30 19.57 3.18
C HIS A 6 -44.09 19.81 4.10
N ASN A 7 -44.34 20.04 5.39
CA ASN A 7 -43.29 20.15 6.42
C ASN A 7 -42.55 18.82 6.64
N LEU A 8 -43.26 17.69 6.61
CA LEU A 8 -42.66 16.35 6.70
C LEU A 8 -41.76 16.02 5.49
N LYS A 9 -42.16 16.37 4.27
CA LYS A 9 -41.36 16.16 3.05
C LYS A 9 -40.12 17.06 3.00
N GLY A 10 -40.25 18.34 3.38
CA GLY A 10 -39.12 19.26 3.48
C GLY A 10 -38.11 18.84 4.56
N SER A 11 -38.60 18.41 5.73
CA SER A 11 -37.76 17.87 6.80
C SER A 11 -37.03 16.60 6.39
N ALA A 12 -37.66 15.70 5.61
CA ALA A 12 -37.01 14.50 5.11
C ALA A 12 -35.85 14.83 4.15
N ILE A 13 -36.04 15.81 3.25
CA ILE A 13 -35.01 16.25 2.30
C ILE A 13 -33.83 16.90 3.04
N ILE A 14 -34.11 17.78 4.01
CA ILE A 14 -33.07 18.42 4.83
C ILE A 14 -32.29 17.37 5.63
N ASN A 15 -32.97 16.37 6.21
CA ASN A 15 -32.29 15.33 6.97
C ASN A 15 -31.38 14.46 6.09
N VAL A 16 -31.80 14.15 4.86
CA VAL A 16 -30.96 13.45 3.88
C VAL A 16 -29.75 14.30 3.50
N LEU A 17 -29.94 15.59 3.22
CA LEU A 17 -28.84 16.52 2.90
C LEU A 17 -27.83 16.63 4.04
N VAL A 18 -28.29 16.75 5.28
CA VAL A 18 -27.45 16.82 6.47
C VAL A 18 -26.67 15.50 6.63
N THR A 19 -27.33 14.36 6.48
CA THR A 19 -26.68 13.04 6.56
C THR A 19 -25.61 12.88 5.47
N LEU A 20 -25.91 13.28 4.24
CA LEU A 20 -24.94 13.25 3.13
C LEU A 20 -23.77 14.19 3.39
N MET A 21 -24.01 15.38 3.94
CA MET A 21 -22.94 16.32 4.29
C MET A 21 -21.98 15.71 5.33
N PHE A 22 -22.53 15.10 6.39
CA PHE A 22 -21.72 14.39 7.39
C PHE A 22 -20.96 13.22 6.79
N LEU A 23 -21.61 12.41 5.95
CA LEU A 23 -20.96 11.29 5.27
C LEU A 23 -19.81 11.78 4.37
N SER A 24 -20.02 12.85 3.61
CA SER A 24 -18.99 13.43 2.76
C SER A 24 -17.79 13.93 3.56
N LEU A 25 -18.03 14.62 4.68
CA LEU A 25 -16.96 15.08 5.58
C LEU A 25 -16.14 13.90 6.13
N LEU A 26 -16.80 12.84 6.57
CA LEU A 26 -16.13 11.63 7.07
C LEU A 26 -15.31 10.95 5.97
N LEU A 27 -15.87 10.80 4.77
CA LEU A 27 -15.19 10.18 3.63
C LEU A 27 -13.95 10.99 3.20
N LEU A 28 -14.06 12.32 3.13
CA LEU A 28 -12.93 13.17 2.75
C LEU A 28 -11.81 13.11 3.79
N SER A 29 -12.15 13.15 5.08
CA SER A 29 -11.17 13.05 6.16
C SER A 29 -10.44 11.70 6.13
N THR A 30 -11.18 10.60 5.95
CA THR A 30 -10.59 9.26 5.89
C THR A 30 -9.71 9.07 4.66
N GLN A 31 -10.14 9.55 3.49
CA GLN A 31 -9.32 9.50 2.27
C GLN A 31 -8.01 10.28 2.42
N HIS A 32 -8.04 11.45 3.06
CA HIS A 32 -6.83 12.24 3.30
C HIS A 32 -5.86 11.50 4.23
N TRP A 33 -6.38 10.83 5.25
CA TRP A 33 -5.58 10.01 6.15
C TRP A 33 -5.00 8.77 5.45
N ILE A 34 -5.80 8.03 4.68
CA ILE A 34 -5.35 6.86 3.91
C ILE A 34 -4.23 7.25 2.95
N LYS A 35 -4.36 8.39 2.25
CA LYS A 35 -3.34 8.86 1.31
C LYS A 35 -2.00 9.11 2.00
N ARG A 36 -2.01 9.65 3.22
CA ARG A 36 -0.79 9.81 4.03
C ARG A 36 -0.21 8.47 4.45
N GLN A 37 -1.07 7.52 4.84
CA GLN A 37 -0.62 6.20 5.28
C GLN A 37 -0.03 5.36 4.15
N GLN A 38 -0.59 5.47 2.93
CA GLN A 38 -0.16 4.73 1.75
C GLN A 38 1.34 4.95 1.45
N GLN A 39 1.86 6.15 1.66
CA GLN A 39 3.28 6.45 1.43
C GLN A 39 4.19 5.65 2.37
N GLN A 40 3.82 5.55 3.66
CA GLN A 40 4.58 4.77 4.64
C GLN A 40 4.49 3.27 4.34
N THR A 41 3.31 2.79 3.95
CA THR A 41 3.10 1.38 3.59
C THR A 41 3.94 0.97 2.39
N VAL A 42 4.07 1.81 1.35
CA VAL A 42 4.88 1.47 0.17
C VAL A 42 6.36 1.26 0.53
N ILE A 43 6.92 2.09 1.41
CA ILE A 43 8.32 1.95 1.86
C ILE A 43 8.51 0.60 2.57
N LEU A 44 7.66 0.32 3.57
CA LEU A 44 7.73 -0.93 4.33
C LEU A 44 7.54 -2.14 3.42
N TRP A 45 6.58 -2.06 2.50
CA TRP A 45 6.26 -3.14 1.58
C TRP A 45 7.41 -3.45 0.61
N GLN A 46 8.11 -2.44 0.08
CA GLN A 46 9.31 -2.66 -0.73
C GLN A 46 10.45 -3.30 0.06
N ALA A 47 10.63 -2.89 1.32
CA ALA A 47 11.63 -3.51 2.20
C ALA A 47 11.30 -4.99 2.48
N THR A 48 10.06 -5.31 2.80
CA THR A 48 9.64 -6.70 3.04
C THR A 48 9.81 -7.57 1.79
N GLN A 49 9.46 -7.08 0.60
CA GLN A 49 9.70 -7.83 -0.64
C GLN A 49 11.19 -8.01 -0.93
N ALA A 50 12.00 -6.97 -0.74
CA ALA A 50 13.45 -7.08 -0.93
C ALA A 50 14.07 -8.11 0.02
N LEU A 51 13.55 -8.23 1.25
CA LEU A 51 13.97 -9.23 2.22
C LEU A 51 13.62 -10.64 1.73
N GLN A 52 12.37 -10.86 1.31
CA GLN A 52 11.93 -12.17 0.78
C GLN A 52 12.73 -12.59 -0.45
N ILE A 53 13.05 -11.64 -1.34
CA ILE A 53 13.92 -11.90 -2.48
C ILE A 53 15.32 -12.29 -1.98
N ALA A 54 15.89 -11.55 -1.03
CA ALA A 54 17.22 -11.86 -0.49
C ALA A 54 17.27 -13.26 0.16
N GLU A 55 16.26 -13.63 0.93
CA GLU A 55 16.13 -14.97 1.54
C GLU A 55 15.99 -16.07 0.47
N ASN A 56 15.22 -15.83 -0.58
CA ASN A 56 15.10 -16.78 -1.69
C ASN A 56 16.44 -16.99 -2.40
N GLN A 57 17.17 -15.90 -2.69
CA GLN A 57 18.49 -15.98 -3.32
C GLN A 57 19.52 -16.65 -2.40
N TRP A 58 19.43 -16.43 -1.08
CA TRP A 58 20.23 -17.18 -0.12
C TRP A 58 19.96 -18.68 -0.22
N ASN A 59 18.69 -19.09 -0.23
CA ASN A 59 18.30 -20.49 -0.33
C ASN A 59 18.76 -21.13 -1.64
N LEU A 60 18.64 -20.44 -2.78
CA LEU A 60 19.17 -20.90 -4.07
C LEU A 60 20.66 -21.21 -3.98
N ARG A 61 21.44 -20.35 -3.33
CA ARG A 61 22.88 -20.57 -3.16
C ARG A 61 23.20 -21.73 -2.23
N VAL A 62 22.41 -21.92 -1.17
CA VAL A 62 22.54 -23.07 -0.26
C VAL A 62 22.34 -24.39 -0.99
N ILE A 63 21.42 -24.44 -1.96
CA ILE A 63 21.17 -25.63 -2.79
C ILE A 63 22.08 -25.71 -4.02
N GLY A 64 23.05 -24.79 -4.17
CA GLY A 64 24.02 -24.78 -5.26
C GLY A 64 23.51 -24.23 -6.60
N GLU A 65 22.33 -23.60 -6.61
CA GLU A 65 21.76 -22.94 -7.78
C GLU A 65 22.36 -21.55 -8.00
N ASN A 66 22.29 -21.08 -9.25
CA ASN A 66 22.78 -19.75 -9.61
C ASN A 66 21.85 -18.66 -9.06
N CYS A 67 22.47 -17.62 -8.50
CA CYS A 67 21.74 -16.42 -8.08
C CYS A 67 21.23 -15.63 -9.27
N GLU A 68 19.98 -15.16 -9.17
CA GLU A 68 19.35 -14.31 -10.17
C GLU A 68 19.99 -12.92 -10.17
N LYS A 69 19.93 -12.22 -11.31
CA LYS A 69 20.49 -10.86 -11.44
C LYS A 69 19.44 -9.79 -11.17
N ASN A 70 18.19 -10.06 -11.53
CA ASN A 70 17.09 -9.14 -11.37
C ASN A 70 15.76 -9.87 -11.20
N VAL A 71 14.87 -9.28 -10.43
CA VAL A 71 13.50 -9.75 -10.25
C VAL A 71 12.56 -8.55 -10.40
N GLN A 72 11.48 -8.70 -11.15
CA GLN A 72 10.46 -7.67 -11.28
C GLN A 72 9.19 -8.10 -10.54
N GLN A 73 8.76 -7.32 -9.54
CA GLN A 73 7.53 -7.58 -8.79
C GLN A 73 6.72 -6.28 -8.65
N ASN A 74 5.43 -6.34 -9.01
CA ASN A 74 4.50 -5.21 -8.99
C ASN A 74 5.05 -3.94 -9.65
N GLY A 75 5.70 -4.11 -10.80
CA GLY A 75 6.29 -3.00 -11.56
C GLY A 75 7.60 -2.44 -11.00
N ILE A 76 8.12 -3.01 -9.91
CA ILE A 76 9.38 -2.60 -9.29
C ILE A 76 10.47 -3.60 -9.68
N VAL A 77 11.61 -3.07 -10.11
CA VAL A 77 12.79 -3.86 -10.44
C VAL A 77 13.71 -3.93 -9.22
N PHE A 78 14.01 -5.17 -8.82
CA PHE A 78 14.95 -5.50 -7.75
C PHE A 78 16.24 -6.01 -8.40
N ASN A 79 17.36 -5.33 -8.15
CA ASN A 79 18.67 -5.77 -8.66
C ASN A 79 19.40 -6.56 -7.59
N ILE A 80 19.82 -7.76 -7.95
CA ILE A 80 20.36 -8.74 -7.02
C ILE A 80 21.85 -8.89 -7.30
N GLN A 81 22.65 -8.84 -6.24
CA GLN A 81 24.08 -9.06 -6.27
C GLN A 81 24.45 -10.11 -5.23
N CYS A 82 24.89 -11.26 -5.70
CA CYS A 82 25.40 -12.33 -4.85
C CYS A 82 26.93 -12.37 -4.96
N SER A 83 27.62 -12.15 -3.83
CA SER A 83 29.08 -12.18 -3.75
C SER A 83 29.51 -12.92 -2.49
N GLY A 84 30.35 -13.95 -2.62
CA GLY A 84 30.82 -14.72 -1.46
C GLY A 84 29.66 -15.26 -0.62
N ASN A 85 29.58 -14.90 0.66
CA ASN A 85 28.49 -15.29 1.57
C ASN A 85 27.49 -14.15 1.81
N GLN A 86 27.33 -13.24 0.85
CA GLN A 86 26.46 -12.07 0.95
C GLN A 86 25.48 -12.00 -0.22
N VAL A 87 24.24 -11.60 0.09
CA VAL A 87 23.17 -11.34 -0.88
C VAL A 87 22.71 -9.90 -0.70
N VAL A 88 22.88 -9.08 -1.74
CA VAL A 88 22.46 -7.68 -1.73
C VAL A 88 21.32 -7.49 -2.73
N VAL A 89 20.19 -6.97 -2.25
CA VAL A 89 19.02 -6.66 -3.08
C VAL A 89 18.78 -5.16 -3.06
N HIS A 90 18.95 -4.51 -4.21
CA HIS A 90 18.70 -3.09 -4.43
C HIS A 90 17.28 -2.86 -4.97
N TYR A 91 16.58 -1.87 -4.44
CA TYR A 91 15.24 -1.47 -4.86
C TYR A 91 15.11 0.07 -4.82
N PRO A 92 14.08 0.69 -5.40
CA PRO A 92 14.02 2.15 -5.56
C PRO A 92 14.16 2.94 -4.26
N LEU A 93 13.67 2.40 -3.15
CA LEU A 93 13.66 3.08 -1.85
C LEU A 93 14.80 2.65 -0.92
N GLY A 94 15.73 1.78 -1.36
CA GLY A 94 16.83 1.34 -0.52
C GLY A 94 17.52 0.07 -0.98
N LYS A 95 18.16 -0.62 -0.02
CA LYS A 95 18.78 -1.92 -0.24
C LYS A 95 18.71 -2.77 1.02
N ILE A 96 18.67 -4.08 0.84
CA ILE A 96 18.82 -5.07 1.90
C ILE A 96 20.09 -5.87 1.64
N VAL A 97 20.77 -6.21 2.74
CA VAL A 97 21.98 -7.00 2.75
C VAL A 97 21.74 -8.16 3.71
N LEU A 98 21.82 -9.38 3.19
CA LEU A 98 21.85 -10.62 3.95
C LEU A 98 23.25 -11.23 3.90
#